data_AF-A0A6A6VHJ6-F1
#
_entry.id   AF-A0A6A6VHJ6-F1
#
_cell.length_a   1.000
_cell.length_b   1.000
_cell.length_c   1.000
_cell.angle_alpha   90.00
_cell.angle_beta   90.00
_cell.angle_gamma   90.00
#
_symmetry.space_group_name_H-M   'P 1'
#
loop_
_entity.id
_entity.type
_entity.pdbx_description
1 polymer ?
#
loop_
_entity_poly.entity_id
_entity_poly.type
_entity_poly.pdbx_seq_one_letter_code
_entity_poly.pdbx_strand_id
1 'polypeptide(L)'
;MRIQLLIPGLLLTLISATPLPNPPTDHETPNLETSLLQEPQTKAVILSPDGNMATLGPDMAVKNWQAAGGCKRDWDENRRCLNQCIGEANTRCVGWKSMTGVIQGGCFPGWNTCRCVCEY
;
A
#
# COMPACT_ATOMS: atom_id res chain seq x y z
N MET A 1 -36.66 -1.90 -55.75
CA MET A 1 -37.55 -2.16 -54.59
C MET A 1 -36.97 -1.40 -53.40
N ARG A 2 -37.60 -0.27 -53.05
CA ARG A 2 -37.20 0.62 -51.94
C ARG A 2 -37.95 0.17 -50.68
N ILE A 3 -37.26 -0.04 -49.56
CA ILE A 3 -37.91 -0.18 -48.26
C ILE A 3 -37.24 0.80 -47.29
N GLN A 4 -38.09 1.61 -46.68
CA GLN A 4 -37.83 2.84 -45.95
C GLN A 4 -37.22 2.57 -44.57
N LEU A 5 -36.27 3.44 -44.19
CA LEU A 5 -35.83 3.66 -42.82
C LEU A 5 -37.01 4.10 -41.95
N LEU A 6 -37.17 3.46 -40.79
CA LEU A 6 -37.85 4.03 -39.62
C LEU A 6 -37.02 3.67 -38.39
N ILE A 7 -36.25 4.64 -37.89
CA ILE A 7 -35.58 4.60 -36.58
C ILE A 7 -36.45 5.45 -35.64
N PRO A 8 -37.27 4.85 -34.76
CA PRO A 8 -37.99 5.62 -33.76
C PRO A 8 -37.22 5.60 -32.44
N GLY A 9 -36.89 6.78 -31.93
CA GLY A 9 -36.83 7.00 -30.49
C GLY A 9 -35.46 6.92 -29.82
N LEU A 10 -34.49 7.72 -30.28
CA LEU A 10 -33.35 8.11 -29.46
C LEU A 10 -33.80 9.24 -28.49
N LEU A 11 -34.39 8.88 -27.35
CA LEU A 11 -34.64 9.84 -26.26
C LEU A 11 -33.34 10.01 -25.45
N LEU A 12 -32.58 11.07 -25.76
CA LEU A 12 -31.51 11.55 -24.88
C LEU A 12 -32.12 12.38 -23.76
N THR A 13 -32.34 11.77 -22.59
CA THR A 13 -32.60 12.53 -21.36
C THR A 13 -31.26 13.03 -20.80
N LEU A 14 -31.00 14.33 -20.96
CA LEU A 14 -29.93 15.04 -20.25
C LEU A 14 -30.29 15.10 -18.76
N ILE A 15 -29.66 14.25 -17.96
CA ILE A 15 -29.68 14.39 -16.50
C ILE A 15 -28.53 15.36 -16.17
N SER A 16 -28.89 16.61 -15.86
CA SER A 16 -27.98 17.58 -15.27
C SER A 16 -27.52 17.07 -13.90
N ALA A 17 -26.29 16.58 -13.83
CA ALA A 17 -25.64 16.23 -12.57
C ALA A 17 -25.36 17.52 -11.79
N THR A 18 -26.10 17.73 -10.70
CA THR A 18 -25.75 18.71 -9.67
C THR A 18 -24.43 18.30 -9.01
N PRO A 19 -23.45 19.21 -8.83
CA PRO A 19 -22.27 18.91 -8.05
C PRO A 19 -22.68 18.65 -6.59
N LEU A 20 -22.28 17.49 -6.05
CA LEU A 20 -22.41 17.21 -4.62
C LEU A 20 -21.56 18.22 -3.83
N PRO A 21 -22.03 18.71 -2.67
CA PRO A 21 -21.18 19.41 -1.73
C PRO A 21 -20.04 18.48 -1.30
N ASN A 22 -18.81 18.96 -1.44
CA ASN A 22 -17.62 18.25 -1.02
C ASN A 22 -17.73 17.90 0.48
N PRO A 23 -17.30 16.70 0.91
CA PRO A 23 -17.17 16.40 2.33
C PRO A 23 -16.17 17.38 2.98
N PRO A 24 -16.38 17.76 4.25
CA PRO A 24 -15.41 18.57 4.98
C PRO A 24 -14.06 17.86 4.93
N THR A 25 -13.09 18.56 4.34
CA THR A 25 -11.69 18.16 4.37
C THR A 25 -11.18 18.60 5.73
N ASP A 26 -11.35 17.75 6.73
CA ASP A 26 -10.61 17.87 7.98
C ASP A 26 -9.16 17.47 7.69
N HIS A 27 -8.45 18.42 7.10
CA HIS A 27 -7.01 18.44 6.98
C HIS A 27 -6.47 18.92 8.33
N GLU A 28 -6.57 18.07 9.36
CA GLU A 28 -5.78 18.26 10.56
C GLU A 28 -4.33 17.88 10.24
N THR A 29 -3.54 18.92 9.99
CA THR A 29 -2.08 18.93 10.00
C THR A 29 -1.53 18.12 11.17
N PRO A 30 -0.75 17.04 10.94
CA PRO A 30 0.33 16.73 11.85
C PRO A 30 1.44 17.75 11.59
N ASN A 31 1.42 18.81 12.41
CA ASN A 31 2.58 19.50 12.96
C ASN A 31 3.93 19.11 12.33
N LEU A 32 4.47 20.05 11.56
CA LEU A 32 5.89 20.16 11.27
C LEU A 32 6.64 20.44 12.59
N GLU A 33 6.94 19.41 13.37
CA GLU A 33 7.97 19.47 14.41
C GLU A 33 8.76 18.16 14.45
N THR A 34 10.08 18.33 14.50
CA THR A 34 11.10 17.33 14.83
C THR A 34 11.62 16.46 13.68
N SER A 35 12.36 17.13 12.80
CA SER A 35 13.61 16.54 12.30
C SER A 35 14.54 16.33 13.50
N LEU A 36 14.60 15.11 14.04
CA LEU A 36 15.73 14.53 14.79
C LEU A 36 15.34 13.12 15.26
N LEU A 37 16.08 12.14 14.74
CA LEU A 37 16.20 10.76 15.24
C LEU A 37 14.92 9.92 15.22
N GLN A 38 14.83 9.10 14.17
CA GLN A 38 14.22 7.79 14.22
C GLN A 38 14.63 7.06 15.52
N GLU A 39 13.75 7.03 16.52
CA GLU A 39 13.98 6.26 17.74
C GLU A 39 14.03 4.77 17.35
N PRO A 40 15.17 4.08 17.51
CA PRO A 40 15.18 2.63 17.46
C PRO A 40 14.29 2.11 18.59
N GLN A 41 13.49 1.11 18.25
CA GLN A 41 12.57 0.39 19.14
C GLN A 41 13.20 0.17 20.53
N THR A 42 12.42 0.51 21.54
CA THR A 42 12.66 0.48 22.98
C THR A 42 13.75 -0.52 23.39
N LYS A 43 14.98 -0.02 23.51
CA LYS A 43 16.13 -0.78 23.97
C LYS A 43 15.96 -1.04 25.47
N ALA A 44 15.59 -2.25 25.87
CA ALA A 44 15.72 -2.66 27.27
C ALA A 44 17.22 -2.73 27.60
N VAL A 45 17.73 -1.69 28.26
CA VAL A 45 19.13 -1.63 28.71
C VAL A 45 19.22 -2.39 30.02
N ILE A 46 19.64 -3.65 29.97
CA ILE A 46 20.14 -4.34 31.16
C ILE A 46 21.57 -3.82 31.38
N LEU A 47 21.73 -2.95 32.38
CA LEU A 47 23.04 -2.53 32.85
C LEU A 47 23.69 -3.71 33.58
N SER A 48 24.59 -4.41 32.90
CA SER A 48 25.49 -5.36 33.55
C SER A 48 26.51 -4.57 34.39
N PRO A 49 26.72 -4.89 35.68
CA PRO A 49 27.58 -4.11 36.58
C PRO A 49 29.06 -4.06 36.16
N ASP A 50 29.46 -4.90 35.21
CA ASP A 50 30.79 -5.02 34.61
C ASP A 50 31.01 -4.14 33.37
N GLY A 51 30.01 -3.34 32.96
CA GLY A 51 30.16 -2.36 31.87
C GLY A 51 30.16 -2.94 30.45
N ASN A 52 29.96 -4.26 30.31
CA ASN A 52 29.79 -4.89 28.99
C ASN A 52 28.32 -4.78 28.54
N MET A 53 28.11 -4.08 27.43
CA MET A 53 26.80 -3.94 26.79
C MET A 53 26.53 -5.16 25.89
N ALA A 54 25.98 -6.24 26.43
CA ALA A 54 25.43 -7.32 25.62
C ALA A 54 24.03 -6.91 25.13
N THR A 55 23.91 -6.47 23.88
CA THR A 55 22.60 -6.30 23.23
C THR A 55 22.16 -7.67 22.71
N LEU A 56 21.33 -8.39 23.46
CA LEU A 56 20.70 -9.63 23.03
C LEU A 56 19.23 -9.37 22.71
N GLY A 57 18.91 -9.27 21.42
CA GLY A 57 17.55 -9.23 20.89
C GLY A 57 17.57 -9.46 19.37
N PRO A 58 16.96 -10.54 18.85
CA PRO A 58 16.89 -10.80 17.41
C PRO A 58 15.77 -9.95 16.83
N ASP A 59 15.98 -8.63 16.77
CA ASP A 59 15.08 -7.78 16.01
C ASP A 59 15.22 -8.19 14.55
N MET A 60 14.27 -9.02 14.07
CA MET A 60 14.16 -9.34 12.66
C MET A 60 14.04 -8.00 11.95
N ALA A 61 15.08 -7.61 11.23
CA ALA A 61 15.01 -6.41 10.43
C ALA A 61 13.90 -6.65 9.40
N VAL A 62 12.95 -5.73 9.32
CA VAL A 62 11.84 -5.78 8.37
C VAL A 62 11.93 -4.57 7.47
N LYS A 63 11.77 -4.78 6.16
CA LYS A 63 11.64 -3.69 5.19
C LYS A 63 10.35 -3.89 4.40
N ASN A 64 9.62 -2.79 4.15
CA ASN A 64 8.38 -2.83 3.40
C ASN A 64 8.37 -1.78 2.28
N TRP A 65 7.60 -2.06 1.22
CA TRP A 65 7.37 -1.14 0.11
C TRP A 65 6.06 -1.47 -0.62
N GLN A 66 5.56 -0.53 -1.41
CA GLN A 66 4.41 -0.75 -2.29
C GLN A 66 4.90 -1.40 -3.59
N ALA A 67 4.37 -2.57 -3.95
CA ALA A 67 4.68 -3.25 -5.20
C ALA A 67 4.35 -2.38 -6.41
N ALA A 68 5.16 -2.49 -7.46
CA ALA A 68 4.86 -1.88 -8.75
C ALA A 68 3.61 -2.54 -9.37
N GLY A 69 2.81 -1.73 -10.06
CA GLY A 69 1.54 -2.17 -10.67
C GLY A 69 0.31 -1.43 -10.17
N GLY A 70 0.45 -0.67 -9.07
CA GLY A 70 -0.59 0.23 -8.59
C GLY A 70 -1.86 -0.50 -8.14
N CYS A 71 -3.00 0.10 -8.42
CA CYS A 71 -4.29 -0.41 -7.95
C CYS A 71 -4.87 -1.41 -8.93
N LYS A 72 -5.23 -2.59 -8.43
CA LYS A 72 -5.80 -3.67 -9.23
C LYS A 72 -6.83 -4.45 -8.42
N ARG A 73 -7.70 -5.17 -9.12
CA ARG A 73 -8.75 -6.01 -8.51
C ARG A 73 -8.28 -7.44 -8.23
N ASP A 74 -7.20 -7.87 -8.87
CA ASP A 74 -6.75 -9.25 -9.01
C ASP A 74 -5.40 -9.49 -8.28
N TRP A 75 -5.15 -8.75 -7.21
CA TRP A 75 -3.92 -8.91 -6.42
C TRP A 75 -3.89 -10.21 -5.59
N ASP A 76 -5.06 -10.70 -5.19
CA ASP A 76 -5.29 -11.94 -4.45
C ASP A 76 -5.27 -13.18 -5.35
N GLU A 77 -5.55 -13.01 -6.64
CA GLU A 77 -5.55 -14.11 -7.60
C GLU A 77 -4.15 -14.70 -7.79
N ASN A 78 -4.04 -16.03 -7.74
CA ASN A 78 -2.82 -16.78 -8.08
C ASN A 78 -1.54 -16.27 -7.40
N ARG A 79 -1.67 -15.73 -6.17
CA ARG A 79 -0.55 -15.14 -5.41
C ARG A 79 0.18 -14.02 -6.18
N ARG A 80 -0.54 -13.31 -7.07
CA ARG A 80 0.04 -12.26 -7.92
C ARG A 80 0.74 -11.17 -7.13
N CYS A 81 0.16 -10.75 -6.00
CA CYS A 81 0.79 -9.81 -5.08
C CYS A 81 2.16 -10.32 -4.59
N LEU A 82 2.22 -11.55 -4.07
CA LEU A 82 3.48 -12.12 -3.60
C LEU A 82 4.51 -12.31 -4.73
N ASN A 83 4.08 -12.78 -5.90
CA ASN A 83 4.97 -12.98 -7.04
C ASN A 83 5.61 -11.67 -7.50
N GLN A 84 4.84 -10.57 -7.48
CA GLN A 84 5.37 -9.23 -7.75
C GLN A 84 6.41 -8.82 -6.70
N CYS A 85 6.14 -9.06 -5.41
CA CYS A 85 7.09 -8.77 -4.33
C CYS A 85 8.40 -9.54 -4.47
N ILE A 86 8.32 -10.83 -4.80
CA ILE A 86 9.51 -11.67 -5.04
C ILE A 86 10.29 -11.17 -6.26
N GLY A 87 9.60 -10.80 -7.33
CA GLY A 87 10.23 -10.24 -8.54
C GLY A 87 11.00 -8.94 -8.29
N GLU A 88 10.49 -8.10 -7.39
CA GLU A 88 11.14 -6.83 -7.01
C GLU A 88 12.20 -6.98 -5.92
N ALA A 89 12.15 -8.07 -5.14
CA ALA A 89 12.98 -8.30 -3.97
C ALA A 89 14.48 -8.14 -4.26
N ASN A 90 14.95 -8.62 -5.40
CA ASN A 90 16.36 -8.57 -5.78
C ASN A 90 16.95 -7.16 -5.81
N THR A 91 16.11 -6.14 -6.02
CA THR A 91 16.54 -4.73 -6.05
C THR A 91 16.13 -3.96 -4.80
N ARG A 92 15.00 -4.34 -4.19
CA ARG A 92 14.41 -3.62 -3.06
C ARG A 92 14.85 -4.16 -1.71
N CYS A 93 15.19 -5.44 -1.61
CA CYS A 93 15.48 -6.12 -0.35
C CYS A 93 16.55 -7.20 -0.55
N VAL A 94 17.81 -6.82 -0.71
CA VAL A 94 18.91 -7.76 -1.00
C VAL A 94 19.26 -8.59 0.24
N GLY A 95 19.27 -9.92 0.12
CA GLY A 95 19.64 -10.82 1.23
C GLY A 95 18.48 -11.15 2.19
N TRP A 96 17.23 -10.98 1.73
CA TRP A 96 16.04 -11.36 2.47
C TRP A 96 15.96 -12.87 2.76
N LYS A 97 15.46 -13.23 3.95
CA LYS A 97 15.14 -14.62 4.34
C LYS A 97 13.70 -15.00 4.06
N SER A 98 12.77 -14.07 4.29
CA SER A 98 11.34 -14.28 4.07
C SER A 98 10.69 -13.10 3.35
N MET A 99 9.62 -13.38 2.60
CA MET A 99 8.88 -12.41 1.80
C MET A 99 7.38 -12.63 1.95
N THR A 100 6.66 -11.55 2.24
CA THR A 100 5.21 -11.52 2.39
C THR A 100 4.61 -10.43 1.50
N GLY A 101 3.57 -10.77 0.74
CA GLY A 101 2.73 -9.81 0.03
C GLY A 101 1.43 -9.61 0.80
N VAL A 102 1.14 -8.37 1.20
CA VAL A 102 -0.06 -7.97 1.95
C VAL A 102 -0.93 -7.11 1.08
N ILE A 103 -2.17 -7.53 0.85
CA ILE A 103 -3.13 -6.77 0.06
C ILE A 103 -3.67 -5.63 0.93
N GLN A 104 -3.53 -4.40 0.45
CA GLN A 104 -4.06 -3.22 1.11
C GLN A 104 -5.22 -2.66 0.29
N GLY A 105 -6.39 -2.56 0.90
CA GLY A 105 -7.54 -1.93 0.26
C GLY A 105 -7.46 -0.41 0.26
N GLY A 106 -8.45 0.22 -0.36
CA GLY A 106 -8.71 1.66 -0.20
C GLY A 106 -8.09 2.57 -1.25
N CYS A 107 -7.56 2.03 -2.35
CA CYS A 107 -7.13 2.87 -3.46
C CYS A 107 -8.30 3.36 -4.33
N PHE A 108 -9.17 2.43 -4.74
CA PHE A 108 -10.38 2.72 -5.49
C PHE A 108 -11.46 1.72 -5.08
N PRO A 109 -12.76 2.05 -5.14
CA PRO A 109 -13.82 1.12 -4.77
C PRO A 109 -13.66 -0.26 -5.45
N GLY A 110 -13.42 -1.29 -4.64
CA GLY A 110 -13.21 -2.67 -5.09
C GLY A 110 -11.82 -2.98 -5.67
N TRP A 111 -10.86 -2.06 -5.53
CA TRP A 111 -9.48 -2.22 -6.00
C TRP A 111 -8.52 -2.08 -4.83
N ASN A 112 -7.46 -2.89 -4.87
CA ASN A 112 -6.45 -2.97 -3.82
C ASN A 112 -5.08 -2.62 -4.38
N THR A 113 -4.13 -2.36 -3.49
CA THR A 113 -2.70 -2.33 -3.77
C THR A 113 -2.02 -3.51 -3.08
N CYS A 114 -0.78 -3.80 -3.46
CA CYS A 114 0.01 -4.89 -2.88
C CYS A 114 1.21 -4.34 -2.11
N ARG A 115 1.25 -4.47 -0.79
CA ARG A 115 2.39 -4.09 0.04
C ARG A 115 3.32 -5.29 0.24
N CYS A 116 4.57 -5.13 -0.16
CA CYS A 116 5.62 -6.11 0.07
C CYS A 116 6.28 -5.88 1.42
N VAL A 117 6.57 -6.96 2.11
CA VAL A 117 7.28 -6.98 3.39
C VAL A 117 8.34 -8.08 3.30
N CYS A 118 9.59 -7.72 3.54
CA CYS A 118 10.69 -8.68 3.61
C CYS A 118 11.32 -8.66 5.00
N GLU A 119 11.82 -9.83 5.40
CA GLU A 119 12.44 -10.08 6.70
C GLU A 119 13.83 -10.67 6.48
N TYR A 120 14.80 -10.29 7.31
CA TYR A 120 16.22 -10.66 7.18
C TYR A 120 16.69 -11.75 8.13
#